data_AF-A0AA44A5E6-F1
#
_entry.id   AF-A0AA44A5E6-F1
#
_cell.length_a   1.000
_cell.length_b   1.000
_cell.length_c   1.000
_cell.angle_alpha   90.00
_cell.angle_beta   90.00
_cell.angle_gamma   90.00
#
_symmetry.space_group_name_H-M   'P 1'
#
loop_
_entity.id
_entity.type
_entity.pdbx_description
1 polymer ?
#
loop_
_entity_poly.entity_id
_entity_poly.type
_entity_poly.pdbx_seq_one_letter_code
_entity_poly.pdbx_strand_id
1 'polypeptide(L)'
;FTVFDIYPLIREYGSISLIAIFSLTIILNTLICQLIFRHILIQELSRLIPLKITIVLSVILETLYYYPYINTWWEFIPALILASSATYLYLKSNRNFMVSYFYQLAVILVLHIFM
;
A
#
# COMPACT_ATOMS: atom_id res chain seq x y z
N PHE A 1 -0.45 15.29 -5.34
CA PHE A 1 0.39 15.43 -6.54
C PHE A 1 -0.46 16.02 -7.65
N THR A 2 -0.33 17.31 -7.92
CA THR A 2 -1.02 17.97 -9.04
C THR A 2 -0.07 18.05 -10.24
N VAL A 3 -0.65 18.13 -11.45
CA VAL A 3 0.07 18.19 -12.74
C VAL A 3 1.10 19.33 -12.80
N PHE A 4 0.92 20.38 -11.99
CA PHE A 4 1.80 21.54 -11.93
C PHE A 4 3.16 21.28 -11.27
N ASP A 5 3.27 20.27 -10.39
CA ASP A 5 4.55 19.91 -9.75
C ASP A 5 5.48 19.11 -10.69
N ILE A 6 4.96 18.58 -11.80
CA ILE A 6 5.67 17.64 -12.69
C ILE A 6 6.45 18.39 -13.79
N TYR A 7 5.98 19.57 -14.22
CA TYR A 7 6.59 20.36 -15.29
C TYR A 7 8.06 20.77 -15.08
N PRO A 8 8.50 21.24 -13.89
CA PRO A 8 9.91 21.56 -13.67
C PRO A 8 10.80 20.31 -13.64
N LEU A 9 10.28 19.19 -13.13
CA LEU A 9 10.98 17.90 -13.05
C LEU A 9 11.23 17.26 -14.43
N ILE A 10 10.29 17.41 -15.39
CA ILE A 10 10.45 16.93 -16.77
C ILE A 10 11.60 17.65 -17.50
N ARG A 11 11.82 18.92 -17.16
CA ARG A 11 12.81 19.78 -17.82
C ARG A 11 14.26 19.42 -17.45
N GLU A 12 14.50 18.86 -16.26
CA GLU A 12 15.84 18.51 -15.76
C GLU A 12 16.23 17.04 -15.98
N TYR A 13 15.29 16.10 -15.83
CA TYR A 13 15.62 14.66 -15.72
C TYR A 13 15.34 13.84 -17.00
N GLY A 14 14.56 14.38 -17.94
CA GLY A 14 14.11 13.64 -19.12
C GLY A 14 13.06 12.56 -18.79
N SER A 15 12.18 12.26 -19.74
CA SER A 15 10.97 11.44 -19.51
C SER A 15 11.24 10.05 -18.93
N ILE A 16 12.37 9.43 -19.27
CA ILE A 16 12.75 8.08 -18.81
C ILE A 16 13.12 8.09 -17.31
N SER A 17 13.83 9.12 -16.86
CA SER A 17 14.24 9.23 -15.45
C SER A 17 13.04 9.45 -14.54
N LEU A 18 12.05 10.22 -14.98
CA LEU A 18 10.81 10.42 -14.23
C LEU A 18 9.98 9.15 -14.06
N ILE A 19 9.84 8.37 -15.14
CA ILE A 19 9.14 7.08 -15.09
C ILE A 19 9.87 6.13 -14.13
N ALA A 20 11.21 6.12 -14.17
CA ALA A 20 12.01 5.30 -13.28
C ALA A 20 11.84 5.71 -11.80
N ILE A 21 11.94 7.01 -11.49
CA ILE A 21 11.75 7.53 -10.13
C ILE A 21 10.35 7.18 -9.62
N PHE A 22 9.32 7.45 -10.42
CA PHE A 22 7.94 7.20 -10.04
C PHE A 22 7.66 5.72 -9.77
N SER A 23 8.13 4.84 -10.66
CA SER A 23 8.02 3.38 -10.50
C SER A 23 8.73 2.91 -9.24
N LEU A 24 9.94 3.42 -9.00
CA LEU A 24 10.76 3.05 -7.84
C LEU A 24 10.10 3.50 -6.53
N THR A 25 9.53 4.70 -6.50
CA THR A 25 8.77 5.21 -5.35
C THR A 25 7.56 4.33 -5.03
N ILE A 26 6.79 3.90 -6.04
CA ILE A 26 5.63 3.02 -5.83
C ILE A 26 6.06 1.67 -5.25
N ILE A 27 7.09 1.06 -5.83
CA ILE A 27 7.63 -0.24 -5.41
C ILE A 27 8.10 -0.15 -3.95
N LEU A 28 8.96 0.83 -3.62
CA LEU A 28 9.46 0.98 -2.26
C LEU A 28 8.36 1.30 -1.26
N ASN A 29 7.46 2.23 -1.59
CA ASN A 29 6.39 2.62 -0.67
C ASN A 29 5.48 1.43 -0.35
N THR A 30 5.12 0.65 -1.37
CA THR A 30 4.31 -0.56 -1.19
C THR A 30 5.04 -1.57 -0.32
N LEU A 31 6.35 -1.76 -0.52
CA LEU A 31 7.15 -2.71 0.26
C LEU A 31 7.23 -2.31 1.73
N ILE A 32 7.51 -1.04 2.00
CA ILE A 32 7.61 -0.48 3.36
C ILE A 32 6.26 -0.62 4.07
N CYS A 33 5.16 -0.25 3.42
CA CYS A 33 3.82 -0.41 3.98
C CYS A 33 3.56 -1.88 4.38
N GLN A 34 3.90 -2.84 3.51
CA GLN A 34 3.64 -4.25 3.82
C GLN A 34 4.51 -4.82 4.90
N LEU A 35 5.76 -4.35 4.99
CA LEU A 35 6.64 -4.73 6.07
C LEU A 35 6.11 -4.21 7.42
N ILE A 36 5.62 -2.96 7.47
CA ILE A 36 5.07 -2.38 8.69
C ILE A 36 3.73 -3.04 9.07
N PHE A 37 2.74 -3.03 8.17
CA PHE A 37 1.38 -3.44 8.49
C PHE A 37 1.23 -4.96 8.66
N ARG A 38 1.99 -5.77 7.93
CA ARG A 38 1.91 -7.24 8.05
C ARG A 38 3.01 -7.79 8.94
N HIS A 39 4.28 -7.56 8.59
CA HIS A 39 5.36 -8.22 9.31
C HIS A 39 5.50 -7.70 10.76
N ILE A 40 5.49 -6.38 10.97
CA ILE A 40 5.64 -5.83 12.31
C ILE A 40 4.30 -5.90 13.07
N LEU A 41 3.24 -5.32 12.50
CA LEU A 41 1.96 -5.19 13.19
C LEU A 41 1.20 -6.50 13.37
N ILE A 42 1.24 -7.44 12.42
CA ILE A 42 0.56 -8.72 12.61
C ILE A 42 1.51 -9.73 13.23
N GLN A 43 2.71 -9.91 12.69
CA GLN A 43 3.56 -11.03 13.11
C GLN A 43 4.38 -10.75 14.38
N GLU A 44 4.92 -9.55 14.57
CA GLU A 44 5.63 -9.22 15.81
C GLU A 44 4.66 -8.86 16.93
N LEU A 45 3.69 -7.98 16.69
CA LEU A 45 2.74 -7.57 17.73
C LEU A 45 1.79 -8.69 18.17
N SER A 46 1.49 -9.68 17.32
CA SER A 46 0.67 -10.83 17.75
C SER A 46 1.36 -11.75 18.77
N ARG A 47 2.66 -11.57 19.01
CA ARG A 47 3.36 -12.23 20.12
C ARG A 47 2.98 -11.62 21.47
N LEU A 48 2.56 -10.36 21.49
CA LEU A 48 2.23 -9.59 22.70
C LEU A 48 0.72 -9.47 22.91
N ILE A 49 -0.06 -9.42 21.83
CA ILE A 49 -1.51 -9.13 21.82
C ILE A 49 -2.23 -10.23 21.02
N PRO A 50 -3.48 -10.60 21.35
CA PRO A 50 -4.25 -11.57 20.55
C PRO A 50 -4.32 -11.19 19.06
N LEU A 51 -4.04 -12.18 18.20
CA LEU A 51 -3.98 -12.07 16.73
C LEU A 51 -5.21 -11.38 16.12
N LYS A 52 -6.41 -11.63 16.67
CA LYS A 52 -7.64 -10.99 16.17
C LYS A 52 -7.59 -9.46 16.29
N ILE A 53 -7.06 -8.96 17.39
CA ILE A 53 -6.95 -7.51 17.63
C ILE A 53 -5.89 -6.91 16.70
N THR A 54 -4.74 -7.57 16.54
CA THR A 54 -3.67 -7.06 15.67
C THR A 54 -4.05 -7.04 14.19
N ILE A 55 -4.85 -8.01 13.73
CA ILE A 55 -5.43 -8.01 12.38
C ILE A 55 -6.34 -6.80 12.17
N VAL A 56 -7.29 -6.58 13.07
CA VAL A 56 -8.24 -5.45 12.97
C VAL A 56 -7.48 -4.12 13.02
N LEU A 57 -6.52 -4.01 13.92
CA LEU A 57 -5.67 -2.82 14.04
C LEU A 57 -4.86 -2.56 12.76
N SER A 58 -4.26 -3.60 12.18
CA SER A 58 -3.48 -3.51 10.94
C SER A 58 -4.32 -3.00 9.78
N VAL A 59 -5.52 -3.56 9.58
CA VAL A 59 -6.43 -3.14 8.49
C VAL A 59 -6.88 -1.68 8.67
N ILE A 60 -7.25 -1.27 9.88
CA ILE A 60 -7.68 0.10 10.17
C ILE A 60 -6.53 1.09 9.95
N LEU A 61 -5.34 0.79 10.47
CA LEU A 61 -4.18 1.67 10.34
C LEU A 61 -3.68 1.75 8.90
N GLU A 62 -3.70 0.64 8.16
CA GLU A 62 -3.35 0.64 6.73
C GLU A 62 -4.33 1.50 5.94
N THR A 63 -5.63 1.40 6.23
CA THR A 63 -6.63 2.22 5.55
C THR A 63 -6.50 3.71 5.91
N LEU A 64 -6.21 4.02 7.18
CA LEU A 64 -5.94 5.38 7.65
C LEU A 64 -4.66 5.96 7.04
N TYR A 65 -3.63 5.15 6.79
CA TYR A 65 -2.41 5.59 6.12
C TYR A 65 -2.70 6.12 4.71
N TYR A 66 -3.67 5.51 4.02
CA TYR A 66 -4.12 5.98 2.71
C TYR A 66 -5.13 7.13 2.78
N TYR A 67 -5.67 7.46 3.95
CA TYR A 67 -6.66 8.54 4.15
C TYR A 67 -6.26 9.92 3.59
N PRO A 68 -5.00 10.39 3.66
CA PRO A 68 -4.61 11.67 3.06
C PRO A 68 -4.79 11.71 1.53
N TYR A 69 -4.90 10.55 0.90
CA TYR A 69 -5.14 10.41 -0.54
C TYR A 69 -6.61 10.14 -0.88
N ILE A 70 -7.46 9.97 0.14
CA ILE A 70 -8.90 9.72 0.02
C ILE A 70 -9.60 11.08 0.00
N ASN A 71 -10.10 11.49 -1.16
CA ASN A 71 -10.80 12.77 -1.30
C ASN A 71 -12.26 12.68 -0.87
N THR A 72 -12.85 11.49 -0.98
CA THR A 72 -14.26 11.25 -0.64
C THR A 72 -14.42 10.09 0.33
N TRP A 73 -15.41 10.20 1.23
CA TRP A 73 -15.79 9.11 2.14
C TRP A 73 -16.10 7.79 1.42
N TRP A 74 -16.48 7.85 0.13
CA TRP A 74 -16.74 6.68 -0.71
C TRP A 74 -15.49 5.89 -1.10
N GLU A 75 -14.33 6.53 -1.20
CA GLU A 75 -13.04 5.87 -1.50
C GLU A 75 -12.48 5.08 -0.30
N PHE A 76 -13.02 5.31 0.90
CA PHE A 76 -12.67 4.58 2.11
C PHE A 76 -13.10 3.10 2.08
N ILE A 77 -14.27 2.82 1.50
CA ILE A 77 -14.80 1.45 1.42
C ILE A 77 -13.90 0.56 0.54
N PRO A 78 -13.53 0.96 -0.71
CA PRO A 78 -12.54 0.23 -1.50
C PRO A 78 -11.21 0.05 -0.77
N ALA A 79 -10.71 1.07 -0.07
CA ALA A 79 -9.44 0.99 0.65
C ALA A 79 -9.48 -0.06 1.78
N LEU A 80 -10.58 -0.11 2.55
CA LEU A 80 -10.81 -1.14 3.56
C LEU A 80 -10.85 -2.55 2.94
N ILE A 81 -11.51 -2.72 1.80
CA ILE A 81 -11.59 -4.00 1.10
C ILE A 81 -10.20 -4.44 0.64
N LEU A 82 -9.40 -3.53 0.09
CA LEU A 82 -8.03 -3.83 -0.36
C LEU A 82 -7.12 -4.24 0.81
N ALA A 83 -7.12 -3.46 1.90
CA ALA A 83 -6.35 -3.78 3.11
C ALA A 83 -6.78 -5.12 3.72
N SER A 84 -8.09 -5.38 3.79
CA SER A 84 -8.64 -6.65 4.31
C SER A 84 -8.26 -7.84 3.42
N SER A 85 -8.36 -7.69 2.10
CA SER A 85 -8.05 -8.76 1.13
C SER A 85 -6.57 -9.13 1.18
N ALA A 86 -5.71 -8.14 1.25
CA ALA A 86 -4.28 -8.34 1.35
C ALA A 86 -3.88 -8.96 2.71
N THR A 87 -4.54 -8.57 3.79
CA THR A 87 -4.38 -9.21 5.11
C THR A 87 -4.86 -10.66 5.11
N TYR A 88 -5.96 -10.96 4.44
CA TYR A 88 -6.44 -12.35 4.27
C TYR A 88 -5.42 -13.19 3.49
N LEU A 89 -4.90 -12.68 2.38
CA LEU A 89 -3.87 -13.36 1.58
C LEU A 89 -2.59 -13.61 2.37
N TYR A 90 -2.18 -12.66 3.20
CA TYR A 90 -1.05 -12.80 4.10
C TYR A 90 -1.23 -13.97 5.08
N LEU A 91 -2.39 -14.05 5.74
CA LEU A 91 -2.69 -15.13 6.69
C LEU A 91 -2.81 -16.50 5.99
N LYS A 92 -3.47 -16.54 4.83
CA LYS A 92 -3.62 -17.76 4.02
C LYS A 92 -2.29 -18.29 3.49
N SER A 93 -1.35 -17.40 3.20
CA SER A 93 -0.02 -17.75 2.67
C SER A 93 1.00 -18.05 3.76
N ASN A 94 0.54 -18.56 4.91
CA ASN A 94 1.37 -18.90 6.06
C ASN A 94 2.25 -17.73 6.54
N ARG A 95 1.67 -16.52 6.62
CA ARG A 95 2.35 -15.28 7.05
C ARG A 95 3.48 -14.82 6.12
N ASN A 96 3.41 -15.19 4.84
CA ASN A 96 4.34 -14.66 3.84
C ASN A 96 3.93 -13.24 3.39
N PHE A 97 4.69 -12.23 3.80
CA PHE A 97 4.43 -10.84 3.44
C PHE A 97 4.61 -10.55 1.94
N MET A 98 5.43 -11.33 1.24
CA MET A 98 5.66 -11.12 -0.20
C MET A 98 4.38 -11.32 -1.01
N VAL A 99 3.51 -12.24 -0.59
CA VAL A 99 2.25 -12.50 -1.31
C VAL A 99 1.33 -11.29 -1.24
N SER A 100 1.17 -10.69 -0.06
CA SER A 100 0.32 -9.50 0.05
C SER A 100 0.97 -8.25 -0.54
N TYR A 101 2.31 -8.18 -0.57
CA TYR A 101 3.05 -7.18 -1.33
C TYR A 101 2.77 -7.26 -2.83
N PHE A 102 2.94 -8.43 -3.46
CA PHE A 102 2.67 -8.58 -4.88
C PHE A 102 1.20 -8.32 -5.24
N TYR A 103 0.27 -8.73 -4.37
CA TYR A 103 -1.15 -8.38 -4.53
C TYR A 103 -1.36 -6.87 -4.56
N GLN A 104 -0.81 -6.14 -3.58
CA GLN A 104 -1.02 -4.70 -3.49
C GLN A 104 -0.35 -3.94 -4.65
N LEU A 105 0.84 -4.40 -5.05
CA LEU A 105 1.57 -3.84 -6.18
C LEU A 105 0.79 -4.05 -7.49
N ALA A 106 0.24 -5.25 -7.71
CA ALA A 106 -0.61 -5.53 -8.86
C ALA A 106 -1.87 -4.64 -8.87
N VAL A 107 -2.54 -4.45 -7.73
CA VAL A 107 -3.70 -3.57 -7.62
C VAL A 107 -3.33 -2.12 -7.96
N ILE A 108 -2.23 -1.60 -7.39
CA ILE A 108 -1.78 -0.22 -7.66
C ILE A 108 -1.45 -0.04 -9.14
N LEU A 109 -0.75 -1.00 -9.77
CA LEU A 109 -0.45 -0.94 -11.20
C LEU A 109 -1.72 -0.95 -12.05
N VAL A 110 -2.69 -1.80 -11.72
CA VAL A 110 -3.98 -1.85 -12.43
C VAL A 110 -4.70 -0.51 -12.29
N LEU A 111 -4.82 0.02 -11.08
CA LEU A 111 -5.45 1.33 -10.86
C LEU A 111 -4.74 2.44 -11.63
N HIS A 112 -3.43 2.39 -11.73
CA HIS A 112 -2.63 3.37 -12.47
C HIS A 112 -2.75 3.27 -14.00
N ILE A 113 -3.14 2.10 -14.54
CA ILE A 113 -3.38 1.91 -15.98
C ILE A 113 -4.81 2.38 -16.36
N PHE A 114 -5.77 2.19 -15.46
CA PHE A 114 -7.19 2.47 -15.73
C PHE A 114 -7.66 3.89 -15.37
N MET A 115 -6.91 4.63 -14.54
CA MET A 115 -7.17 6.04 -14.20
C MET A 115 -6.22 6.97 -14.95
#